data_AF-A0AAW6N7U8-F1
#
_entry.id   AF-A0AAW6N7U8-F1
#
_cell.length_a   1.000
_cell.length_b   1.000
_cell.length_c   1.000
_cell.angle_alpha   90.00
_cell.angle_beta   90.00
_cell.angle_gamma   90.00
#
_symmetry.space_group_name_H-M   'P 1'
#
loop_
_entity.id
_entity.type
_entity.pdbx_description
1 polymer ?
#
loop_
_entity_poly.entity_id
_entity_poly.type
_entity_poly.pdbx_seq_one_letter_code
_entity_poly.pdbx_strand_id
1 'polypeptide(L)'
;MMHIKPKHLEGAARLDVLQWYAVRMVAPTNGHRRSAMLGGDRRDVRTRSGHVVKRRKPGTGDRVFVPEHILKKAGFSVFLPVKKRWRKRHRFTSEQELVSFPLVADWMFVGWPEGQARWHELTSLRVISGVMGSGGKPVRVCSKVVARLMKRWGDGVLPAVRREAERVAAGDTVSVTAGPFVDFDGLVIDVEGEGARVAINLFGRETPVALLFDEMAVVNRSEGAAATGVALVGELSSGAPACLRCGCEMVAAHDEQKKHHLKCCECDARGALFSSSKERALAVWKERVRRL
;
A
#
# COMPACT_ATOMS: atom_id res chain seq x y z
N MET A 1 4.22 -26.51 -16.75
CA MET A 1 3.84 -25.52 -15.72
C MET A 1 2.67 -24.71 -16.23
N MET A 2 1.44 -25.05 -15.83
CA MET A 2 0.24 -24.32 -16.26
C MET A 2 0.12 -23.02 -15.46
N HIS A 3 0.31 -21.88 -16.13
CA HIS A 3 -0.06 -20.58 -15.61
C HIS A 3 -1.58 -20.51 -15.48
N ILE A 4 -2.09 -20.81 -14.30
CA ILE A 4 -3.49 -20.58 -13.94
C ILE A 4 -3.64 -19.08 -13.72
N LYS A 5 -4.08 -18.36 -14.76
CA LYS A 5 -4.58 -16.98 -14.61
C LYS A 5 -5.82 -17.01 -13.70
N PRO A 6 -5.90 -16.20 -12.62
CA PRO A 6 -7.09 -16.17 -11.78
C PRO A 6 -8.27 -15.51 -12.53
N LYS A 7 -9.31 -16.30 -12.82
CA LYS A 7 -10.58 -15.89 -13.47
C LYS A 7 -11.55 -15.17 -12.51
N HIS A 8 -11.11 -14.15 -11.78
CA HIS A 8 -11.97 -13.47 -10.79
C HIS A 8 -12.19 -11.97 -11.01
N LEU A 9 -12.20 -11.51 -12.27
CA LEU A 9 -12.49 -10.11 -12.62
C LEU A 9 -13.66 -9.95 -13.62
N GLU A 10 -14.58 -10.91 -13.72
CA GLU A 10 -15.76 -10.80 -14.60
C GLU A 10 -16.90 -9.93 -14.02
N GLY A 11 -16.62 -9.15 -12.97
CA GLY A 11 -17.56 -8.16 -12.41
C GLY A 11 -16.87 -6.89 -11.90
N ALA A 12 -15.68 -6.58 -12.42
CA ALA A 12 -14.95 -5.38 -12.01
C ALA A 12 -15.59 -4.15 -12.64
N ALA A 13 -16.60 -3.58 -11.97
CA ALA A 13 -16.91 -2.16 -12.13
C ALA A 13 -15.58 -1.39 -12.06
N ARG A 14 -15.32 -0.51 -13.03
CA ARG A 14 -14.11 0.33 -13.06
C ARG A 14 -13.88 0.92 -11.67
N LEU A 15 -12.67 0.77 -11.13
CA LEU A 15 -12.29 1.24 -9.78
C LEU A 15 -12.60 2.74 -9.57
N ASP A 16 -12.66 3.49 -10.67
CA ASP A 16 -12.96 4.92 -10.73
C ASP A 16 -14.41 5.27 -10.36
N VAL A 17 -15.30 4.27 -10.33
CA VAL A 17 -16.75 4.44 -10.05
C VAL A 17 -17.10 4.00 -8.61
N LEU A 18 -16.16 3.41 -7.89
CA LEU A 18 -16.39 2.89 -6.55
C LEU A 18 -16.05 3.93 -5.47
N GLN A 19 -16.95 4.06 -4.50
CA GLN A 19 -16.68 4.75 -3.24
C GLN A 19 -16.05 3.76 -2.28
N TRP A 20 -14.89 4.10 -1.74
CA TRP A 20 -14.18 3.25 -0.79
C TRP A 20 -14.35 3.77 0.64
N TYR A 21 -14.44 2.84 1.58
CA TYR A 21 -14.55 3.11 3.01
C TYR A 21 -13.62 2.18 3.78
N ALA A 22 -12.96 2.72 4.82
CA ALA A 22 -12.12 1.92 5.72
C ALA A 22 -12.99 1.35 6.84
N VAL A 23 -13.03 0.03 6.95
CA VAL A 23 -13.91 -0.73 7.83
C VAL A 23 -13.09 -1.51 8.84
N ARG A 24 -13.50 -1.45 10.10
CA ARG A 24 -12.94 -2.24 11.20
C ARG A 24 -13.70 -3.56 11.35
N MET A 25 -12.98 -4.66 11.29
CA MET A 25 -13.47 -6.01 11.53
C MET A 25 -13.66 -6.28 13.02
N VAL A 26 -14.62 -7.14 13.33
CA VAL A 26 -14.76 -7.72 14.67
C VAL A 26 -13.56 -8.61 14.97
N ALA A 27 -12.99 -8.45 16.16
CA ALA A 27 -11.93 -9.33 16.64
C ALA A 27 -12.46 -10.77 16.77
N PRO A 28 -11.67 -11.79 16.40
CA PRO A 28 -12.13 -13.17 16.41
C PRO A 28 -12.45 -13.61 17.85
N THR A 29 -13.69 -14.02 18.08
CA THR A 29 -14.18 -14.48 19.41
C THR A 29 -13.47 -15.75 19.89
N ASN A 30 -13.06 -16.63 18.96
CA ASN A 30 -12.55 -17.97 19.27
C ASN A 30 -11.04 -18.11 18.96
N GLY A 31 -10.19 -17.34 19.65
CA GLY A 31 -8.78 -17.71 19.84
C GLY A 31 -7.97 -18.03 18.57
N HIS A 32 -8.06 -17.18 17.54
CA HIS A 32 -7.10 -17.07 16.41
C HIS A 32 -7.50 -17.57 15.01
N ARG A 33 -8.73 -18.07 14.76
CA ARG A 33 -9.11 -18.44 13.37
C ARG A 33 -9.98 -17.38 12.70
N ARG A 34 -9.36 -16.56 11.85
CA ARG A 34 -10.07 -15.66 10.91
C ARG A 34 -10.26 -16.27 9.51
N SER A 35 -9.69 -17.45 9.29
CA SER A 35 -9.80 -18.20 8.04
C SER A 35 -10.69 -19.43 8.24
N ALA A 36 -11.59 -19.69 7.30
CA ALA A 36 -12.33 -20.93 7.20
C ALA A 36 -11.90 -21.68 5.93
N MET A 37 -12.13 -22.98 5.90
CA MET A 37 -11.97 -23.75 4.67
C MET A 37 -13.34 -23.86 4.02
N LEU A 38 -13.45 -23.41 2.78
CA LEU A 38 -14.66 -23.46 1.98
C LEU A 38 -14.53 -24.58 0.94
N GLY A 39 -15.61 -25.34 0.79
CA GLY A 39 -15.61 -26.52 -0.06
C GLY A 39 -14.67 -27.63 0.43
N GLY A 40 -14.47 -28.62 -0.44
CA GLY A 40 -13.63 -29.78 -0.20
C GLY A 40 -14.41 -31.04 0.08
N ASP A 41 -13.95 -32.13 -0.51
CA ASP A 41 -14.55 -33.45 -0.35
C ASP A 41 -14.47 -33.94 1.09
N ARG A 42 -15.49 -34.70 1.48
CA ARG A 42 -15.49 -35.46 2.72
C ARG A 42 -15.39 -36.94 2.38
N ARG A 43 -14.59 -37.67 3.16
CA ARG A 43 -14.52 -39.12 3.15
C ARG A 43 -15.14 -39.66 4.44
N ASP A 44 -15.86 -40.76 4.30
CA ASP A 44 -16.35 -41.51 5.43
C ASP A 44 -15.18 -42.25 6.08
N VAL A 45 -14.98 -42.03 7.38
CA VAL A 45 -13.95 -42.69 8.18
C VAL A 45 -14.65 -43.45 9.29
N ARG A 46 -14.50 -44.77 9.31
CA ARG A 46 -14.95 -45.59 10.44
C ARG A 46 -14.07 -45.30 11.65
N THR A 47 -14.68 -44.92 12.77
CA THR A 47 -14.00 -44.76 14.05
C THR A 47 -13.72 -46.12 14.66
N ARG A 48 -12.86 -46.14 15.69
CA ARG A 48 -12.52 -47.36 16.45
C ARG A 48 -13.74 -48.01 17.11
N SER A 49 -14.81 -47.25 17.35
CA SER A 49 -16.09 -47.71 17.89
C SER A 49 -17.09 -48.21 16.82
N GLY A 50 -16.70 -48.27 15.55
CA GLY A 50 -17.55 -48.74 14.45
C GLY A 50 -18.45 -47.68 13.80
N HIS A 51 -18.58 -46.48 14.38
CA HIS A 51 -19.36 -45.39 13.80
C HIS A 51 -18.68 -44.79 12.56
N VAL A 52 -19.47 -44.46 11.54
CA VAL A 52 -18.98 -43.75 10.36
C VAL A 52 -19.04 -42.26 10.61
N VAL A 53 -17.88 -41.59 10.57
CA VAL A 53 -17.78 -40.13 10.71
C VAL A 53 -17.23 -39.53 9.42
N LYS A 54 -17.92 -38.52 8.89
CA LYS A 54 -17.44 -37.74 7.75
C LYS A 54 -16.26 -36.87 8.16
N ARG A 55 -15.06 -37.18 7.64
CA ARG A 55 -13.87 -36.35 7.78
C ARG A 55 -13.49 -35.73 6.45
N ARG A 56 -12.98 -34.51 6.47
CA ARG A 56 -12.52 -33.85 5.25
C ARG A 56 -11.30 -34.56 4.67
N LYS A 57 -11.25 -34.69 3.34
CA LYS A 57 -10.05 -35.16 2.63
C LYS A 57 -8.95 -34.08 2.70
N PRO A 58 -7.71 -34.43 3.12
CA PRO A 58 -6.60 -33.48 3.12
C PRO A 58 -6.32 -32.96 1.71
N GLY A 59 -5.93 -31.68 1.60
CA GLY A 59 -5.60 -31.04 0.32
C GLY A 59 -6.80 -30.63 -0.53
N THR A 60 -8.04 -30.93 -0.11
CA THR A 60 -9.26 -30.58 -0.88
C THR A 60 -9.99 -29.40 -0.26
N GLY A 61 -10.30 -28.36 -1.05
CA GLY A 61 -11.03 -27.15 -0.61
C GLY A 61 -10.12 -25.96 -0.29
N ASP A 62 -10.66 -24.76 -0.42
CA ASP A 62 -9.89 -23.51 -0.40
C ASP A 62 -9.92 -22.85 0.98
N ARG A 63 -8.77 -22.35 1.44
CA ARG A 63 -8.68 -21.60 2.68
C ARG A 63 -8.98 -20.13 2.39
N VAL A 64 -10.08 -19.63 2.93
CA VAL A 64 -10.57 -18.28 2.65
C VAL A 64 -10.64 -17.46 3.93
N PHE A 65 -10.34 -16.17 3.82
CA PHE A 65 -10.54 -15.22 4.89
C PHE A 65 -12.04 -14.94 5.07
N VAL A 66 -12.58 -15.23 6.25
CA VAL A 66 -14.03 -15.26 6.49
C VAL A 66 -14.70 -13.90 6.27
N PRO A 67 -14.19 -12.78 6.82
CA PRO A 67 -14.81 -11.47 6.61
C PRO A 67 -14.87 -11.07 5.13
N GLU A 68 -13.78 -11.31 4.39
CA GLU A 68 -13.73 -11.01 2.96
C GLU A 68 -14.72 -11.87 2.17
N HIS A 69 -14.83 -13.17 2.47
CA HIS A 69 -15.79 -14.03 1.80
C HIS A 69 -17.24 -13.59 2.03
N ILE A 70 -17.60 -13.26 3.28
CA ILE A 70 -18.96 -12.82 3.63
C ILE A 70 -19.31 -11.53 2.90
N LEU A 71 -18.40 -10.56 2.85
CA LEU A 71 -18.61 -9.29 2.17
C LEU A 71 -18.69 -9.43 0.66
N LYS A 72 -17.84 -10.27 0.05
CA LYS A 72 -17.92 -10.60 -1.38
C LYS A 72 -19.24 -11.27 -1.73
N LYS A 73 -19.72 -12.19 -0.87
CA LYS A 73 -21.03 -12.84 -1.05
C LYS A 73 -22.19 -11.86 -0.95
N ALA A 74 -22.07 -10.82 -0.12
CA ALA A 74 -23.02 -9.71 -0.06
C ALA A 74 -22.87 -8.72 -1.24
N GLY A 75 -21.95 -8.95 -2.18
CA GLY A 75 -21.78 -8.11 -3.38
C GLY A 75 -21.02 -6.81 -3.12
N PHE A 76 -20.18 -6.75 -2.09
CA PHE A 76 -19.24 -5.64 -1.88
C PHE A 76 -17.89 -5.93 -2.54
N SER A 77 -17.24 -4.88 -3.05
CA SER A 77 -15.83 -4.97 -3.46
C SER A 77 -14.95 -4.84 -2.23
N VAL A 78 -14.06 -5.79 -2.00
CA VAL A 78 -13.24 -5.85 -0.77
C VAL A 78 -11.76 -5.86 -1.12
N PHE A 79 -11.00 -5.05 -0.41
CA PHE A 79 -9.56 -5.00 -0.49
C PHE A 79 -8.93 -5.04 0.90
N LEU A 80 -8.15 -6.09 1.16
CA LEU A 80 -7.37 -6.25 2.38
C LEU A 80 -5.87 -6.14 2.02
N PRO A 81 -5.17 -5.06 2.41
CA PRO A 81 -3.74 -4.97 2.18
C PRO A 81 -3.01 -6.00 3.03
N VAL A 82 -2.25 -6.89 2.40
CA VAL A 82 -1.47 -7.94 3.07
C VAL A 82 0.03 -7.79 2.78
N LYS A 83 0.86 -8.00 3.79
CA LYS A 83 2.32 -8.15 3.68
C LYS A 83 2.68 -9.62 3.87
N LYS A 84 3.64 -10.11 3.10
CA LYS A 84 4.15 -11.48 3.27
C LYS A 84 5.31 -11.50 4.26
N ARG A 85 5.35 -12.50 5.14
CA ARG A 85 6.47 -12.74 6.06
C ARG A 85 6.75 -14.23 6.13
N TRP A 86 8.02 -14.59 6.20
CA TRP A 86 8.43 -15.95 6.51
C TRP A 86 8.04 -16.28 7.95
N ARG A 87 7.36 -17.40 8.14
CA ARG A 87 6.97 -17.92 9.44
C ARG A 87 7.25 -19.41 9.48
N LYS A 88 7.91 -19.86 10.55
CA LYS A 88 8.04 -21.30 10.81
C LYS A 88 6.66 -21.92 10.94
N ARG A 89 6.41 -23.00 10.21
CA ARG A 89 5.10 -23.68 10.19
C ARG A 89 4.68 -24.16 11.59
N HIS A 90 5.63 -24.66 12.36
CA HIS A 90 5.49 -24.93 13.79
C HIS A 90 6.84 -24.78 14.50
N ARG A 91 6.83 -24.73 15.85
CA ARG A 91 8.03 -24.41 16.65
C ARG A 91 9.20 -25.39 16.43
N PHE A 92 8.91 -26.66 16.12
CA PHE A 92 9.90 -27.74 16.01
C PHE A 92 10.48 -27.97 14.60
N THR A 93 9.89 -27.39 13.55
CA THR A 93 10.37 -27.59 12.17
C THR A 93 11.12 -26.37 11.66
N SER A 94 12.21 -26.60 10.92
CA SER A 94 13.02 -25.58 10.26
C SER A 94 12.38 -25.02 8.98
N GLU A 95 11.45 -25.76 8.37
CA GLU A 95 10.65 -25.34 7.22
C GLU A 95 9.93 -24.01 7.49
N GLN A 96 10.19 -23.03 6.62
CA GLN A 96 9.57 -21.72 6.67
C GLN A 96 8.48 -21.62 5.60
N GLU A 97 7.31 -21.13 5.99
CA GLU A 97 6.18 -20.88 5.11
C GLU A 97 6.02 -19.36 4.92
N LEU A 98 5.81 -18.94 3.68
CA LEU A 98 5.54 -17.54 3.36
C LEU A 98 4.07 -17.23 3.66
N VAL A 99 3.81 -16.65 4.83
CA VAL A 99 2.45 -16.37 5.31
C VAL A 99 2.10 -14.90 5.07
N SER A 100 0.90 -14.65 4.55
CA SER A 100 0.34 -13.29 4.40
C SER A 100 -0.25 -12.80 5.73
N PHE A 101 0.19 -11.63 6.18
CA PHE A 101 -0.31 -10.91 7.34
C PHE A 101 -1.00 -9.61 6.89
N PRO A 102 -2.13 -9.21 7.48
CA PRO A 102 -2.70 -7.88 7.25
C PRO A 102 -1.68 -6.77 7.54
N LEU A 103 -1.65 -5.75 6.70
CA LEU A 103 -0.77 -4.59 6.87
C LEU A 103 -1.16 -3.78 8.11
N VAL A 104 -2.47 -3.57 8.28
CA VAL A 104 -3.08 -2.91 9.43
C VAL A 104 -4.01 -3.92 10.12
N ALA A 105 -3.84 -4.09 11.43
CA ALA A 105 -4.65 -5.04 12.20
C ALA A 105 -6.11 -4.60 12.22
N ASP A 106 -7.03 -5.54 11.98
CA ASP A 106 -8.49 -5.33 12.04
C ASP A 106 -9.09 -4.37 11.01
N TRP A 107 -8.30 -3.74 10.13
CA TRP A 107 -8.83 -2.83 9.12
C TRP A 107 -8.82 -3.44 7.72
N MET A 108 -9.85 -3.13 6.95
CA MET A 108 -9.97 -3.47 5.53
C MET A 108 -10.64 -2.33 4.76
N PHE A 109 -10.52 -2.34 3.43
CA PHE A 109 -11.22 -1.40 2.57
C PHE A 109 -12.38 -2.10 1.89
N VAL A 110 -13.54 -1.47 1.91
CA VAL A 110 -14.76 -1.95 1.26
C VAL A 110 -15.27 -0.87 0.33
N GLY A 111 -15.68 -1.25 -0.87
CA GLY A 111 -16.18 -0.33 -1.87
C GLY A 111 -17.42 -0.83 -2.60
N TRP A 112 -18.23 0.12 -3.04
CA TRP A 112 -19.43 -0.09 -3.85
C TRP A 112 -19.70 1.13 -4.75
N PRO A 113 -20.53 1.01 -5.80
CA PRO A 113 -20.80 2.10 -6.73
C PRO A 113 -21.44 3.32 -6.07
N GLU A 114 -21.15 4.51 -6.58
CA GLU A 114 -21.85 5.73 -6.16
C GLU A 114 -23.36 5.63 -6.40
N GLY A 115 -24.16 6.33 -5.60
CA GLY A 115 -25.64 6.34 -5.71
C GLY A 115 -26.36 5.24 -4.93
N GLN A 116 -25.64 4.27 -4.36
CA GLN A 116 -26.22 3.23 -3.50
C GLN A 116 -25.83 3.45 -2.03
N ALA A 117 -26.81 3.74 -1.17
CA ALA A 117 -26.61 3.87 0.27
C ALA A 117 -26.61 2.49 0.96
N ARG A 118 -25.50 1.75 0.85
CA ARG A 118 -25.37 0.37 1.40
C ARG A 118 -24.83 0.31 2.84
N TRP A 119 -24.91 1.41 3.56
CA TRP A 119 -24.39 1.55 4.92
C TRP A 119 -25.03 0.59 5.92
N HIS A 120 -26.37 0.56 5.97
CA HIS A 120 -27.10 -0.30 6.91
C HIS A 120 -26.83 -1.78 6.66
N GLU A 121 -26.77 -2.18 5.38
CA GLU A 121 -26.41 -3.53 4.97
C GLU A 121 -25.01 -3.92 5.45
N LEU A 122 -24.03 -3.03 5.27
CA LEU A 122 -22.66 -3.23 5.74
C LEU A 122 -22.62 -3.43 7.27
N THR A 123 -23.31 -2.57 8.04
CA THR A 123 -23.33 -2.67 9.51
C THR A 123 -24.15 -3.83 10.05
N SER A 124 -25.12 -4.35 9.27
CA SER A 124 -25.89 -5.54 9.65
C SER A 124 -25.03 -6.80 9.69
N LEU A 125 -23.91 -6.81 8.96
CA LEU A 125 -23.00 -7.95 8.90
C LEU A 125 -22.16 -8.03 10.18
N ARG A 126 -22.34 -9.12 10.95
CA ARG A 126 -21.64 -9.38 12.22
C ARG A 126 -20.11 -9.50 12.13
N VAL A 127 -19.54 -9.39 10.93
CA VAL A 127 -18.10 -9.37 10.70
C VAL A 127 -17.47 -7.98 10.88
N ILE A 128 -18.30 -6.93 10.90
CA ILE A 128 -17.87 -5.54 10.96
C ILE A 128 -18.19 -4.97 12.34
N SER A 129 -17.18 -4.38 12.97
CA SER A 129 -17.31 -3.73 14.27
C SER A 129 -17.61 -2.24 14.14
N GLY A 130 -17.17 -1.61 13.04
CA GLY A 130 -17.34 -0.18 12.83
C GLY A 130 -16.66 0.26 11.56
N VAL A 131 -16.87 1.52 11.19
CA VAL A 131 -16.27 2.14 10.01
C VAL A 131 -15.58 3.42 10.42
N MET A 132 -14.49 3.75 9.74
CA MET A 132 -13.78 5.00 9.93
C MET A 132 -14.72 6.16 9.63
N GLY A 133 -14.89 7.06 10.59
CA GLY A 133 -15.86 8.12 10.51
C GLY A 133 -15.63 9.20 11.55
N SER A 134 -16.13 10.40 11.27
CA SER A 134 -16.17 11.52 12.22
C SER A 134 -17.64 11.85 12.51
N GLY A 135 -18.00 11.97 13.79
CA GLY A 135 -19.38 12.30 14.20
C GLY A 135 -20.44 11.28 13.78
N GLY A 136 -20.08 9.98 13.72
CA GLY A 136 -21.02 8.90 13.38
C GLY A 136 -21.30 8.74 11.88
N LYS A 137 -20.72 9.57 11.01
CA LYS A 137 -20.80 9.43 9.55
C LYS A 137 -19.54 8.77 9.00
N PRO A 138 -19.68 7.77 8.09
CA PRO A 138 -18.52 7.13 7.49
C PRO A 138 -17.76 8.11 6.59
N VAL A 139 -16.43 8.12 6.73
CA VAL A 139 -15.54 8.94 5.90
C VAL A 139 -15.12 8.14 4.68
N ARG A 140 -15.28 8.75 3.51
CA ARG A 140 -14.86 8.18 2.23
C ARG A 140 -13.34 8.22 2.11
N VAL A 141 -12.76 7.10 1.69
CA VAL A 141 -11.34 7.00 1.33
C VAL A 141 -11.18 7.36 -0.14
N CYS A 142 -10.17 8.19 -0.45
CA CYS A 142 -9.86 8.57 -1.82
C CYS A 142 -9.51 7.34 -2.68
N SER A 143 -10.21 7.17 -3.82
CA SER A 143 -10.00 6.03 -4.72
C SER A 143 -8.57 5.95 -5.25
N LYS A 144 -7.87 7.10 -5.43
CA LYS A 144 -6.45 7.13 -5.82
C LYS A 144 -5.53 6.54 -4.75
N VAL A 145 -5.84 6.74 -3.47
CA VAL A 145 -5.08 6.13 -2.37
C VAL A 145 -5.28 4.63 -2.41
N VAL A 146 -6.53 4.16 -2.49
CA VAL A 146 -6.83 2.72 -2.55
C VAL A 146 -6.18 2.07 -3.77
N ALA A 147 -6.22 2.70 -4.94
CA ALA A 147 -5.54 2.21 -6.14
C ALA A 147 -4.01 2.11 -5.95
N ARG A 148 -3.37 3.10 -5.32
CA ARG A 148 -1.95 3.03 -4.95
C ARG A 148 -1.66 1.89 -3.97
N LEU A 149 -2.51 1.70 -2.97
CA LEU A 149 -2.38 0.59 -2.01
C LEU A 149 -2.55 -0.77 -2.72
N MET A 150 -3.54 -0.90 -3.61
CA MET A 150 -3.78 -2.11 -4.40
C MET A 150 -2.59 -2.43 -5.31
N LYS A 151 -1.99 -1.44 -5.97
CA LYS A 151 -0.79 -1.66 -6.80
C LYS A 151 0.41 -2.16 -6.00
N ARG A 152 0.53 -1.75 -4.73
CA ARG A 152 1.67 -2.12 -3.87
C ARG A 152 1.45 -3.42 -3.07
N TRP A 153 0.19 -3.74 -2.73
CA TRP A 153 -0.14 -4.84 -1.80
C TRP A 153 -1.33 -5.72 -2.23
N GLY A 154 -1.94 -5.48 -3.39
CA GLY A 154 -3.13 -6.18 -3.88
C GLY A 154 -2.83 -7.45 -4.65
N ASP A 155 -1.72 -7.47 -5.38
CA ASP A 155 -1.20 -8.72 -5.90
C ASP A 155 -0.35 -9.35 -4.81
N GLY A 156 -0.77 -10.52 -4.32
CA GLY A 156 0.06 -11.36 -3.47
C GLY A 156 1.38 -11.76 -4.17
N VAL A 157 1.59 -11.42 -5.44
CA VAL A 157 2.93 -11.31 -6.00
C VAL A 157 3.50 -10.04 -5.38
N LEU A 158 4.41 -10.18 -4.41
CA LEU A 158 5.33 -9.09 -4.06
C LEU A 158 5.59 -8.33 -5.37
N PRO A 159 5.28 -7.03 -5.55
CA PRO A 159 6.05 -6.28 -6.52
C PRO A 159 7.45 -6.58 -6.07
N ALA A 160 8.15 -7.43 -6.83
CA ALA A 160 9.28 -8.15 -6.30
C ALA A 160 10.11 -7.07 -5.63
N VAL A 161 10.19 -7.17 -4.31
CA VAL A 161 11.25 -6.50 -3.62
C VAL A 161 12.39 -7.48 -3.95
N ARG A 162 13.06 -7.57 -5.12
CA ARG A 162 13.52 -6.58 -6.11
C ARG A 162 13.47 -5.16 -5.56
N ARG A 163 13.79 -5.00 -4.27
CA ARG A 163 15.15 -4.77 -3.82
C ARG A 163 15.60 -3.57 -4.63
N GLU A 164 15.49 -2.39 -4.05
CA GLU A 164 16.30 -1.27 -4.48
C GLU A 164 17.80 -1.67 -4.62
N ALA A 165 18.24 -2.80 -4.04
CA ALA A 165 19.53 -3.45 -4.31
C ALA A 165 19.79 -3.87 -5.77
N GLU A 166 18.79 -4.06 -6.63
CA GLU A 166 19.01 -4.46 -8.04
C GLU A 166 18.99 -3.28 -9.04
N ARG A 167 18.99 -2.03 -8.57
CA ARG A 167 18.93 -0.85 -9.46
C ARG A 167 19.89 0.28 -9.09
N VAL A 168 20.91 0.01 -8.29
CA VAL A 168 22.02 0.95 -8.17
C VAL A 168 22.85 0.78 -9.44
N ALA A 169 22.99 1.84 -10.22
CA ALA A 169 23.86 1.88 -11.39
C ALA A 169 25.10 2.74 -11.10
N ALA A 170 26.17 2.54 -11.87
CA ALA A 170 27.30 3.46 -11.87
C ALA A 170 26.81 4.87 -12.24
N GLY A 171 27.15 5.86 -11.41
CA GLY A 171 26.70 7.25 -11.53
C GLY A 171 25.58 7.68 -10.58
N ASP A 172 24.95 6.75 -9.85
CA ASP A 172 23.92 7.10 -8.86
C ASP A 172 24.52 7.71 -7.59
N THR A 173 23.79 8.63 -6.96
CA THR A 173 24.16 9.18 -5.64
C THR A 173 23.46 8.39 -4.54
N VAL A 174 24.25 7.82 -3.63
CA VAL A 174 23.78 7.00 -2.50
C VAL A 174 24.17 7.64 -1.17
N SER A 175 23.35 7.42 -0.15
CA SER A 175 23.63 7.80 1.24
C SER A 175 23.77 6.53 2.09
N VAL A 176 24.75 6.52 2.97
CA VAL A 176 25.07 5.35 3.80
C VAL A 176 24.16 5.31 5.03
N THR A 177 23.46 4.20 5.22
CA THR A 177 22.48 4.02 6.31
C THR A 177 23.02 3.18 7.47
N ALA A 178 24.08 2.41 7.26
CA ALA A 178 24.68 1.54 8.27
C ALA A 178 26.21 1.49 8.16
N GLY A 179 26.89 1.22 9.28
CA GLY A 179 28.35 1.09 9.35
C GLY A 179 29.07 2.33 9.91
N PRO A 180 30.40 2.40 9.80
CA PRO A 180 31.20 3.51 10.35
C PRO A 180 31.08 4.81 9.52
N PHE A 181 30.49 4.75 8.33
CA PHE A 181 30.34 5.86 7.39
C PHE A 181 28.88 6.33 7.25
N VAL A 182 28.06 6.13 8.29
CA VAL A 182 26.65 6.55 8.32
C VAL A 182 26.52 8.05 8.08
N ASP A 183 25.47 8.45 7.36
CA ASP A 183 25.12 9.83 7.00
C ASP A 183 26.05 10.52 6.00
N PHE A 184 27.01 9.80 5.42
CA PHE A 184 27.79 10.32 4.30
C PHE A 184 27.13 10.00 2.95
N ASP A 185 27.18 10.98 2.05
CA ASP A 185 26.75 10.83 0.67
C ASP A 185 27.95 10.47 -0.22
N GLY A 186 27.71 9.63 -1.23
CA GLY A 186 28.74 9.19 -2.16
C GLY A 186 28.21 8.84 -3.55
N LEU A 187 29.12 8.87 -4.52
CA LEU A 187 28.84 8.53 -5.92
C LEU A 187 29.23 7.07 -6.20
N VAL A 188 28.34 6.31 -6.81
CA VAL A 188 28.62 4.92 -7.20
C VAL A 188 29.54 4.92 -8.41
N ILE A 189 30.74 4.36 -8.25
CA ILE A 189 31.72 4.20 -9.33
C ILE A 189 31.38 2.94 -10.14
N ASP A 190 31.24 1.81 -9.44
CA ASP A 190 31.05 0.51 -10.05
C ASP A 190 30.26 -0.42 -9.13
N VAL A 191 29.57 -1.39 -9.73
CA VAL A 191 28.67 -2.30 -9.04
C VAL A 191 29.16 -3.73 -9.26
N GLU A 192 29.59 -4.38 -8.18
CA GLU A 192 30.17 -5.72 -8.21
C GLU A 192 29.36 -6.68 -7.32
N GLY A 193 28.67 -7.64 -7.95
CA GLY A 193 28.00 -8.74 -7.23
C GLY A 193 26.94 -8.28 -6.23
N GLU A 194 27.22 -8.41 -4.93
CA GLU A 194 26.34 -8.04 -3.80
C GLU A 194 26.69 -6.68 -3.16
N GLY A 195 27.61 -5.92 -3.75
CA GLY A 195 27.99 -4.59 -3.28
C GLY A 195 28.33 -3.60 -4.40
N ALA A 196 28.71 -2.40 -4.01
CA ALA A 196 29.16 -1.35 -4.92
C ALA A 196 30.37 -0.61 -4.35
N ARG A 197 31.25 -0.14 -5.24
CA ARG A 197 32.31 0.80 -4.90
C ARG A 197 31.76 2.21 -4.97
N VAL A 198 31.74 2.89 -3.83
CA VAL A 198 31.20 4.23 -3.67
C VAL A 198 32.32 5.19 -3.31
N ALA A 199 32.47 6.27 -4.07
CA ALA A 199 33.32 7.40 -3.70
C ALA A 199 32.59 8.26 -2.68
N ILE A 200 33.03 8.22 -1.42
CA ILE A 200 32.52 9.06 -0.35
C ILE A 200 33.44 10.26 -0.18
N ASN A 201 32.88 11.46 0.01
CA ASN A 201 33.68 12.64 0.29
C ASN A 201 33.94 12.76 1.80
N LEU A 202 35.15 12.39 2.22
CA LEU A 202 35.64 12.51 3.59
C LEU A 202 36.72 13.59 3.63
N PHE A 203 36.44 14.70 4.34
CA PHE A 203 37.37 15.82 4.50
C PHE A 203 37.81 16.51 3.20
N GLY A 204 36.89 16.60 2.22
CA GLY A 204 37.20 17.19 0.92
C GLY A 204 38.06 16.29 0.01
N ARG A 205 38.21 15.01 0.37
CA ARG A 205 38.90 13.99 -0.44
C ARG A 205 37.91 12.89 -0.80
N GLU A 206 37.90 12.52 -2.07
CA GLU A 206 37.13 11.37 -2.56
C GLU A 206 37.84 10.07 -2.14
N THR A 207 37.21 9.31 -1.26
CA THR A 207 37.72 8.03 -0.76
C THR A 207 36.82 6.90 -1.26
N PRO A 208 37.33 5.96 -2.09
CA PRO A 208 36.54 4.84 -2.56
C PRO A 208 36.39 3.79 -1.45
N VAL A 209 35.14 3.41 -1.15
CA VAL A 209 34.79 2.39 -0.15
C VAL A 209 33.87 1.35 -0.79
N ALA A 210 34.07 0.07 -0.46
CA ALA A 210 33.17 -0.99 -0.85
C ALA A 210 32.05 -1.11 0.20
N LEU A 211 30.80 -0.94 -0.23
CA LEU A 211 29.61 -1.05 0.61
C LEU A 211 28.66 -2.12 0.07
N LEU A 212 27.93 -2.77 0.98
CA LEU A 212 26.87 -3.71 0.61
C LEU A 212 25.57 -2.96 0.30
N PHE A 213 24.70 -3.52 -0.55
CA PHE A 213 23.41 -2.90 -0.87
C PHE A 213 22.50 -2.68 0.35
N ASP A 214 22.68 -3.48 1.40
CA ASP A 214 21.90 -3.35 2.64
C ASP A 214 22.35 -2.16 3.50
N GLU A 215 23.53 -1.59 3.23
CA GLU A 215 24.13 -0.49 4.00
C GLU A 215 23.95 0.88 3.35
N MET A 216 23.29 0.95 2.18
CA MET A 216 23.14 2.18 1.41
C MET A 216 21.72 2.40 0.88
N ALA A 217 21.32 3.66 0.73
CA ALA A 217 20.04 4.10 0.19
C ALA A 217 20.24 5.12 -0.94
N VAL A 218 19.55 4.94 -2.08
CA VAL A 218 19.68 5.85 -3.24
C VAL A 218 18.96 7.18 -2.97
N VAL A 219 19.68 8.29 -3.14
CA VAL A 219 19.15 9.66 -2.93
C VAL A 219 18.72 10.30 -4.25
N ASN A 220 19.52 10.17 -5.31
CA ASN A 220 19.20 10.70 -6.65
C ASN A 220 19.64 9.70 -7.72
N ARG A 221 18.77 9.48 -8.71
CA ARG A 221 19.09 8.68 -9.90
C ARG A 221 19.67 9.59 -10.97
N SER A 222 20.80 9.23 -11.53
CA SER A 222 21.27 9.88 -12.75
C SER A 222 20.49 9.31 -13.94
N GLU A 223 19.44 9.99 -14.39
CA GLU A 223 18.93 9.75 -15.73
C GLU A 223 20.03 10.20 -16.71
N GLY A 224 20.48 9.25 -17.55
CA GLY A 224 21.69 9.38 -18.36
C GLY A 224 21.75 10.67 -19.18
N ALA A 225 22.93 11.30 -19.15
CA ALA A 225 23.27 12.43 -19.99
C ALA A 225 23.36 12.00 -21.48
N ALA A 226 22.48 12.54 -22.31
CA ALA A 226 22.73 12.80 -23.73
C ALA A 226 22.29 14.23 -24.04
N ALA A 227 23.21 15.00 -24.63
CA ALA A 227 23.11 16.42 -25.00
C ALA A 227 21.76 16.78 -25.68
N THR A 228 21.19 17.98 -25.55
CA THR A 228 21.72 19.28 -25.97
C THR A 228 20.83 20.38 -25.36
N GLY A 229 21.40 21.55 -25.07
CA GLY A 229 20.74 22.59 -24.28
C GLY A 229 19.39 23.08 -24.81
N VAL A 230 18.52 23.48 -23.88
CA VAL A 230 17.73 24.73 -23.86
C VAL A 230 16.91 24.75 -22.55
N ALA A 231 16.93 25.92 -21.92
CA ALA A 231 15.99 26.44 -20.91
C ALA A 231 15.88 25.76 -19.53
N LEU A 232 16.54 26.42 -18.58
CA LEU A 232 16.05 26.72 -17.23
C LEU A 232 14.51 26.79 -17.16
N VAL A 233 13.87 25.97 -16.33
CA VAL A 233 13.01 26.42 -15.20
C VAL A 233 12.94 25.26 -14.19
N GLY A 234 13.29 25.53 -12.93
CA GLY A 234 13.23 24.56 -11.86
C GLY A 234 11.81 24.09 -11.55
N GLU A 235 11.61 22.78 -11.52
CA GLU A 235 10.45 22.16 -10.88
C GLU A 235 10.72 22.03 -9.37
N LEU A 236 10.32 23.08 -8.66
CA LEU A 236 9.95 22.99 -7.27
C LEU A 236 8.96 21.83 -7.09
N SER A 237 9.29 20.94 -6.16
CA SER A 237 8.35 19.99 -5.55
C SER A 237 7.07 20.72 -5.15
N SER A 238 6.04 20.63 -5.98
CA SER A 238 4.73 21.19 -5.68
C SER A 238 4.04 20.23 -4.70
N GLY A 239 4.09 20.57 -3.42
CA GLY A 239 3.14 20.02 -2.46
C GLY A 239 1.74 20.27 -3.01
N ALA A 240 0.99 19.20 -3.25
CA ALA A 240 -0.36 19.30 -3.80
C ALA A 240 -1.19 20.25 -2.91
N PRO A 241 -1.93 21.21 -3.50
CA PRO A 241 -2.68 22.18 -2.71
C PRO A 241 -3.68 21.46 -1.81
N ALA A 242 -3.69 21.80 -0.51
CA ALA A 242 -4.67 21.28 0.44
C ALA A 242 -5.90 22.20 0.49
N CYS A 243 -7.10 21.62 0.49
CA CYS A 243 -8.35 22.39 0.56
C CYS A 243 -8.45 23.15 1.90
N LEU A 244 -8.73 24.45 1.85
CA LEU A 244 -8.88 25.31 3.04
C LEU A 244 -10.10 24.98 3.93
N ARG A 245 -11.01 24.13 3.46
CA ARG A 245 -12.23 23.73 4.18
C ARG A 245 -12.11 22.41 4.95
N CYS A 246 -11.37 21.43 4.43
CA CYS A 246 -11.18 20.09 5.03
C CYS A 246 -9.71 19.77 5.37
N GLY A 247 -8.74 20.52 4.84
CA GLY A 247 -7.30 20.19 4.94
C GLY A 247 -6.83 19.05 4.03
N CYS A 248 -7.70 18.49 3.19
CA CYS A 248 -7.45 17.33 2.36
C CYS A 248 -6.75 17.66 1.03
N GLU A 249 -5.93 16.73 0.50
CA GLU A 249 -5.10 16.90 -0.70
C GLU A 249 -5.99 17.01 -1.96
N MET A 250 -5.85 18.11 -2.72
CA MET A 250 -6.68 18.38 -3.90
C MET A 250 -6.31 17.46 -5.08
N VAL A 251 -7.32 17.05 -5.84
CA VAL A 251 -7.15 16.12 -6.96
C VAL A 251 -7.45 16.84 -8.27
N ALA A 252 -6.59 16.66 -9.28
CA ALA A 252 -6.89 17.10 -10.65
C ALA A 252 -8.08 16.32 -11.22
N ALA A 253 -9.13 17.03 -11.62
CA ALA A 253 -10.30 16.51 -12.31
C ALA A 253 -10.34 17.03 -13.75
N HIS A 254 -10.73 16.15 -14.67
CA HIS A 254 -10.92 16.47 -16.09
C HIS A 254 -12.41 16.53 -16.40
N ASP A 255 -12.84 17.61 -17.05
CA ASP A 255 -14.19 17.78 -17.60
C ASP A 255 -14.20 17.41 -19.10
N GLU A 256 -15.38 17.12 -19.66
CA GLU A 256 -15.59 16.82 -21.09
C GLU A 256 -15.06 17.93 -22.02
N GLN A 257 -14.89 19.15 -21.49
CA GLN A 257 -14.35 20.30 -22.19
C GLN A 257 -12.81 20.50 -22.03
N LYS A 258 -12.06 19.50 -21.54
CA LYS A 258 -10.59 19.56 -21.34
C LYS A 258 -10.10 20.72 -20.44
N LYS A 259 -10.95 21.26 -19.56
CA LYS A 259 -10.53 22.24 -18.53
C LYS A 259 -10.07 21.52 -17.27
N HIS A 260 -8.77 21.60 -16.97
CA HIS A 260 -8.20 21.08 -15.73
C HIS A 260 -8.69 21.92 -14.55
N HIS A 261 -9.44 21.33 -13.62
CA HIS A 261 -9.81 21.98 -12.37
C HIS A 261 -9.43 21.10 -11.17
N LEU A 262 -8.97 21.73 -10.09
CA LEU A 262 -8.70 21.04 -8.83
C LEU A 262 -10.02 20.88 -8.06
N LYS A 263 -10.35 19.64 -7.68
CA LYS A 263 -11.56 19.30 -6.92
C LYS A 263 -11.19 18.70 -5.57
N CYS A 264 -11.86 19.14 -4.52
CA CYS A 264 -11.74 18.56 -3.19
C CYS A 264 -12.49 17.22 -3.12
N CYS A 265 -11.84 16.16 -2.62
CA CYS A 265 -12.43 14.82 -2.57
C CYS A 265 -13.56 14.65 -1.54
N GLU A 266 -13.67 15.55 -0.56
CA GLU A 266 -14.60 15.41 0.56
C GLU A 266 -15.76 16.41 0.52
N CYS A 267 -15.54 17.61 0.00
CA CYS A 267 -16.57 18.66 -0.03
C CYS A 267 -16.95 19.13 -1.44
N ASP A 268 -16.43 18.49 -2.48
CA ASP A 268 -16.73 18.76 -3.89
C ASP A 268 -16.46 20.20 -4.38
N ALA A 269 -15.79 21.01 -3.54
CA ALA A 269 -15.42 22.37 -3.86
C ALA A 269 -14.52 22.43 -5.11
N ARG A 270 -14.92 23.26 -6.08
CA ARG A 270 -14.15 23.62 -7.28
C ARG A 270 -13.46 24.96 -7.03
N GLY A 271 -12.22 25.10 -7.47
CA GLY A 271 -11.27 26.11 -7.00
C GLY A 271 -11.77 27.56 -6.89
N ALA A 272 -11.50 28.15 -5.71
CA ALA A 272 -11.02 29.52 -5.48
C ALA A 272 -10.81 29.68 -3.95
N LEU A 273 -9.74 29.09 -3.41
CA LEU A 273 -9.15 29.35 -2.08
C LEU A 273 -7.93 28.43 -1.99
N PHE A 274 -6.76 28.95 -2.40
CA PHE A 274 -5.48 28.23 -2.41
C PHE A 274 -4.43 29.08 -1.71
N SER A 275 -3.61 28.45 -0.86
CA SER A 275 -2.35 29.03 -0.40
C SER A 275 -1.25 28.06 -0.79
N SER A 276 -0.19 28.53 -1.45
CA SER A 276 1.00 27.71 -1.65
C SER A 276 1.65 27.34 -0.29
N SER A 277 2.37 26.23 -0.23
CA SER A 277 3.14 25.84 0.98
C SER A 277 4.08 26.97 1.44
N LYS A 278 4.57 27.77 0.48
CA LYS A 278 5.40 28.96 0.69
C LYS A 278 4.64 30.08 1.42
N GLU A 279 3.39 30.34 1.06
CA GLU A 279 2.56 31.38 1.69
C GLU A 279 2.15 31.02 3.12
N ARG A 280 1.89 29.74 3.41
CA ARG A 280 1.65 29.27 4.79
C ARG A 280 2.91 29.38 5.65
N ALA A 281 4.07 28.97 5.14
CA ALA A 281 5.34 29.12 5.84
C ALA A 281 5.66 30.61 6.14
N LEU A 282 5.39 31.49 5.18
CA LEU A 282 5.62 32.93 5.31
C LEU A 282 4.62 33.59 6.29
N ALA A 283 3.37 33.12 6.34
CA ALA A 283 2.37 33.58 7.30
C ALA A 283 2.70 33.14 8.74
N VAL A 284 3.08 31.88 8.94
CA VAL A 284 3.51 31.35 10.25
C VAL A 284 4.78 32.04 10.73
N TRP A 285 5.73 32.30 9.83
CA TRP A 285 6.96 33.03 10.15
C TRP A 285 6.68 34.49 10.54
N LYS A 286 5.84 35.23 9.78
CA LYS A 286 5.44 36.61 10.11
C LYS A 286 4.71 36.73 11.45
N GLU A 287 3.86 35.76 11.78
CA GLU A 287 3.15 35.70 13.07
C GLU A 287 4.13 35.45 14.24
N ARG A 288 5.17 34.64 14.02
CA ARG A 288 6.21 34.36 15.01
C ARG A 288 7.16 35.54 15.23
N VAL A 289 7.48 36.29 14.17
CA VAL A 289 8.27 37.54 14.24
C VAL A 289 7.50 38.66 14.95
N ARG A 290 6.16 38.71 14.86
CA ARG A 290 5.34 39.68 15.60
C ARG A 290 5.24 39.41 17.11
N ARG A 291 5.57 38.20 17.57
CA ARG A 291 5.50 37.80 18.99
C ARG A 291 6.85 37.85 19.71
N LEU A 292 7.92 38.19 19.00
CA LEU A 292 9.26 38.49 19.54
C LEU A 292 9.45 40.01 19.55
#